data_AF-A2EYE9-F1
#
_entry.id   AF-A2EYE9-F1
#
_cell.length_a   1.000
_cell.length_b   1.000
_cell.length_c   1.000
_cell.angle_alpha   90.00
_cell.angle_beta   90.00
_cell.angle_gamma   90.00
#
_symmetry.space_group_name_H-M   'P 1'
#
loop_
_entity.id
_entity.type
_entity.pdbx_description
1 polymer ?
#
loop_
_entity_poly.entity_id
_entity_poly.type
_entity_poly.pdbx_seq_one_letter_code
_entity_poly.pdbx_strand_id
1 'polypeptide(L)'
;MSDQDIHPSKFSELRSIYKYHIDSYIALCQLKTEKEEELNKIYKMIKAELLDSKKYSPEHIIIDILTLIQYRNRYTKSYLTLAKLISDDYHVKEAFYLEDTPNYLFYKEYGIYLDKSCSFESKKFRNPEILSENEIVRAIMYNDKELFISFTEKEGFNEDQRIISCLYPDSKLGLTLLDLCCYYGAVDCFKFLRSKFNSKITLDCLHNSFLGGNQEIISECLKYQEPNNLDMRIAIILHNIDFVTFLMNEYNLSIDLSDCAEYNNLESFLVYFDQTNKIDECFKWSA
;
A
#
# COMPACT_ATOMS: atom_id res chain seq x y z
N MET A 1 3.40 42.03 22.04
CA MET A 1 2.93 40.66 22.26
C MET A 1 1.43 40.69 22.05
N SER A 2 1.00 40.48 20.81
CA SER A 2 -0.40 40.26 20.49
C SER A 2 -0.55 38.75 20.38
N ASP A 3 -1.26 38.17 21.32
CA ASP A 3 -1.77 36.81 21.21
C ASP A 3 -2.61 36.74 19.93
N GLN A 4 -2.01 36.19 18.88
CA GLN A 4 -2.79 35.71 17.73
C GLN A 4 -3.45 34.44 18.24
N ASP A 5 -4.76 34.53 18.52
CA ASP A 5 -5.61 33.35 18.64
C ASP A 5 -5.42 32.52 17.38
N ILE A 6 -4.62 31.46 17.48
CA ILE A 6 -4.46 30.46 16.42
C ILE A 6 -5.77 29.68 16.41
N HIS A 7 -6.75 30.18 15.67
CA HIS A 7 -7.90 29.37 15.30
C HIS A 7 -7.37 28.09 14.65
N PRO A 8 -7.69 26.90 15.17
CA PRO A 8 -7.32 25.65 14.52
C PRO A 8 -7.80 25.72 13.06
N SER A 9 -6.97 25.28 12.10
CA SER A 9 -7.45 25.11 10.73
C SER A 9 -8.69 24.21 10.75
N LYS A 10 -9.65 24.40 9.83
CA LYS A 10 -10.84 23.53 9.75
C LYS A 10 -10.43 22.06 9.65
N PHE A 11 -9.30 21.81 8.99
CA PHE A 11 -8.62 20.52 9.01
C PHE A 11 -8.40 19.96 10.42
N SER A 12 -7.78 20.73 11.32
CA SER A 12 -7.44 20.28 12.68
C SER A 12 -8.68 19.91 13.49
N GLU A 13 -9.75 20.70 13.36
CA GLU A 13 -11.04 20.43 14.03
C GLU A 13 -11.68 19.14 13.50
N LEU A 14 -11.81 19.01 12.17
CA LEU A 14 -12.41 17.84 11.54
C LEU A 14 -11.58 16.57 11.77
N ARG A 15 -10.25 16.66 11.66
CA ARG A 15 -9.34 15.53 11.96
C ARG A 15 -9.48 15.08 13.42
N SER A 16 -9.69 16.00 14.35
CA SER A 16 -9.94 15.65 15.76
C SER A 16 -11.27 14.92 15.95
N ILE A 17 -12.32 15.32 15.23
CA ILE A 17 -13.64 14.68 15.28
C ILE A 17 -13.57 13.23 14.76
N TYR A 18 -12.84 13.02 13.65
CA TYR A 18 -12.71 11.71 13.02
C TYR A 18 -11.43 10.95 13.41
N LYS A 19 -10.75 11.40 14.47
CA LYS A 19 -9.42 10.90 14.88
C LYS A 19 -9.32 9.39 14.89
N TYR A 20 -10.24 8.70 15.57
CA TYR A 20 -10.18 7.25 15.72
C TYR A 20 -10.43 6.49 14.43
N HIS A 21 -11.26 7.03 13.52
CA HIS A 21 -11.48 6.45 12.20
C HIS A 21 -10.21 6.59 11.35
N ILE A 22 -9.66 7.81 11.28
CA ILE A 22 -8.44 8.12 10.54
C ILE A 22 -7.26 7.28 11.07
N ASP A 23 -7.03 7.30 12.38
CA ASP A 23 -5.94 6.59 13.02
C ASP A 23 -6.05 5.05 12.83
N SER A 24 -7.27 4.50 12.72
CA SER A 24 -7.49 3.06 12.45
C SER A 24 -7.07 2.66 11.04
N TYR A 25 -7.44 3.45 10.04
CA TYR A 25 -7.02 3.20 8.66
C TYR A 25 -5.52 3.47 8.44
N ILE A 26 -4.95 4.52 9.07
CA ILE A 26 -3.49 4.74 9.08
C ILE A 26 -2.77 3.51 9.64
N ALA A 27 -3.22 2.98 10.77
CA ALA A 27 -2.60 1.80 11.38
C ALA A 27 -2.67 0.56 10.47
N LEU A 28 -3.76 0.41 9.72
CA LEU A 28 -3.95 -0.70 8.77
C LEU A 28 -3.06 -0.53 7.51
N CYS A 29 -3.09 0.63 6.86
CA CYS A 29 -2.35 0.90 5.62
C CYS A 29 -0.83 0.99 5.85
N GLN A 30 -0.40 1.42 7.03
CA GLN A 30 1.02 1.52 7.40
C GLN A 30 1.53 0.33 8.23
N LEU A 31 0.80 -0.78 8.26
CA LEU A 31 1.18 -2.00 8.96
C LEU A 31 2.57 -2.48 8.53
N LYS A 32 3.46 -2.69 9.51
CA LYS A 32 4.85 -3.13 9.30
C LYS A 32 5.30 -4.27 10.21
N THR A 33 4.37 -5.09 10.67
CA THR A 33 4.63 -6.11 11.70
C THR A 33 3.96 -7.44 11.36
N GLU A 34 4.59 -8.52 11.80
CA GLU A 34 4.04 -9.88 11.80
C GLU A 34 3.80 -10.40 13.23
N LYS A 35 4.08 -9.58 14.24
CA LYS A 35 3.92 -9.99 15.65
C LYS A 35 2.44 -10.02 16.01
N GLU A 36 1.99 -11.17 16.48
CA GLU A 36 0.60 -11.42 16.88
C GLU A 36 0.07 -10.36 17.87
N GLU A 37 0.87 -9.96 18.86
CA GLU A 37 0.46 -8.94 19.84
C GLU A 37 0.18 -7.57 19.21
N GLU A 38 0.97 -7.16 18.22
CA GLU A 38 0.79 -5.88 17.52
C GLU A 38 -0.39 -5.96 16.55
N LEU A 39 -0.55 -7.09 15.84
CA LEU A 39 -1.72 -7.35 15.00
C LEU A 39 -3.02 -7.33 15.81
N ASN A 40 -3.02 -7.93 17.01
CA ASN A 40 -4.18 -7.91 17.90
C ASN A 40 -4.54 -6.50 18.37
N LYS A 41 -3.57 -5.57 18.47
CA LYS A 41 -3.88 -4.16 18.78
C LYS A 41 -4.59 -3.48 17.60
N ILE A 42 -4.07 -3.67 16.38
CA ILE A 42 -4.69 -3.15 15.15
C ILE A 42 -6.10 -3.71 14.99
N TYR A 43 -6.27 -5.02 15.17
CA TYR A 43 -7.57 -5.68 15.13
C TYR A 43 -8.57 -5.07 16.13
N LYS A 44 -8.16 -4.86 17.39
CA LYS A 44 -9.03 -4.25 18.41
C LYS A 44 -9.45 -2.82 18.07
N MET A 45 -8.55 -2.04 17.47
CA MET A 45 -8.87 -0.69 16.99
C MET A 45 -9.92 -0.74 15.86
N ILE A 46 -9.69 -1.57 14.83
CA ILE A 46 -10.63 -1.78 13.73
C ILE A 46 -12.00 -2.24 14.27
N LYS A 47 -11.99 -3.20 15.20
CA LYS A 47 -13.20 -3.74 15.81
C LYS A 47 -14.02 -2.65 16.49
N ALA A 48 -13.42 -1.90 17.41
CA ALA A 48 -14.12 -0.88 18.18
C ALA A 48 -14.60 0.30 17.30
N GLU A 49 -13.72 0.78 16.41
CA GLU A 49 -13.93 2.08 15.75
C GLU A 49 -14.67 1.96 14.42
N LEU A 50 -14.54 0.84 13.71
CA LEU A 50 -15.09 0.65 12.37
C LEU A 50 -16.27 -0.33 12.35
N LEU A 51 -16.18 -1.44 13.11
CA LEU A 51 -17.17 -2.53 13.06
C LEU A 51 -18.26 -2.40 14.13
N ASP A 52 -17.89 -2.27 15.41
CA ASP A 52 -18.83 -2.15 16.54
C ASP A 52 -19.61 -0.82 16.48
N SER A 53 -19.00 0.22 15.89
CA SER A 53 -19.66 1.49 15.59
C SER A 53 -20.69 1.40 14.45
N LYS A 54 -20.74 0.25 13.76
CA LYS A 54 -21.61 -0.04 12.60
C LYS A 54 -21.45 0.94 11.44
N LYS A 55 -20.29 1.59 11.34
CA LYS A 55 -19.96 2.47 10.21
C LYS A 55 -19.73 1.66 8.93
N TYR A 56 -19.09 0.51 9.06
CA TYR A 56 -18.77 -0.37 7.94
C TYR A 56 -19.24 -1.80 8.21
N SER A 57 -19.55 -2.52 7.13
CA SER A 57 -19.82 -3.95 7.25
C SER A 57 -18.50 -4.73 7.38
N PRO A 58 -18.49 -5.87 8.10
CA PRO A 58 -17.33 -6.74 8.18
C PRO A 58 -16.77 -7.17 6.82
N GLU A 59 -17.64 -7.42 5.84
CA GLU A 59 -17.27 -7.77 4.46
C GLU A 59 -16.45 -6.66 3.80
N HIS A 60 -16.87 -5.40 3.97
CA HIS A 60 -16.20 -4.25 3.38
C HIS A 60 -14.79 -4.06 3.97
N ILE A 61 -14.66 -4.18 5.29
CA ILE A 61 -13.34 -4.09 5.95
C ILE A 61 -12.42 -5.24 5.53
N ILE A 62 -12.96 -6.45 5.33
CA ILE A 62 -12.16 -7.57 4.78
C ILE A 62 -11.64 -7.23 3.38
N ILE A 63 -12.48 -6.65 2.51
CA ILE A 63 -12.09 -6.22 1.17
C ILE A 63 -10.98 -5.15 1.23
N ASP A 64 -11.13 -4.14 2.08
CA ASP A 64 -10.10 -3.11 2.29
C ASP A 64 -8.76 -3.74 2.73
N ILE A 65 -8.79 -4.60 3.75
CA ILE A 65 -7.59 -5.27 4.29
C ILE A 65 -6.89 -6.10 3.21
N LEU A 66 -7.65 -6.90 2.46
CA LEU A 66 -7.09 -7.81 1.44
C LEU A 66 -6.56 -7.04 0.23
N THR A 67 -7.19 -5.92 -0.13
CA THR A 67 -6.73 -5.03 -1.22
C THR A 67 -5.36 -4.42 -0.92
N LEU A 68 -5.01 -4.19 0.35
CA LEU A 68 -3.70 -3.65 0.74
C LEU A 68 -2.53 -4.59 0.47
N ILE A 69 -2.79 -5.89 0.29
CA ILE A 69 -1.73 -6.89 0.03
C ILE A 69 -0.89 -6.47 -1.17
N GLN A 70 -1.47 -6.02 -2.28
CA GLN A 70 -0.69 -5.68 -3.47
C GLN A 70 0.28 -4.49 -3.25
N TYR A 71 -0.05 -3.57 -2.35
CA TYR A 71 0.77 -2.40 -2.04
C TYR A 71 1.78 -2.63 -0.90
N ARG A 72 1.60 -3.73 -0.14
CA ARG A 72 2.35 -4.05 1.08
C ARG A 72 2.62 -5.55 1.21
N ASN A 73 2.93 -6.24 0.10
CA ASN A 73 2.92 -7.70 0.05
C ASN A 73 3.98 -8.38 0.93
N ARG A 74 4.99 -7.65 1.43
CA ARG A 74 5.88 -8.12 2.50
C ARG A 74 5.09 -8.63 3.71
N TYR A 75 3.99 -7.98 4.06
CA TYR A 75 3.17 -8.29 5.22
C TYR A 75 1.89 -9.06 4.87
N THR A 76 1.89 -9.81 3.76
CA THR A 76 0.74 -10.58 3.28
C THR A 76 0.11 -11.42 4.40
N LYS A 77 0.92 -12.16 5.17
CA LYS A 77 0.43 -13.00 6.28
C LYS A 77 -0.34 -12.21 7.34
N SER A 78 0.13 -11.00 7.65
CA SER A 78 -0.52 -10.12 8.62
C SER A 78 -1.89 -9.67 8.14
N TYR A 79 -2.01 -9.26 6.87
CA TYR A 79 -3.30 -8.88 6.28
C TYR A 79 -4.27 -10.07 6.22
N LEU A 80 -3.79 -11.24 5.81
CA LEU A 80 -4.59 -12.48 5.83
C LEU A 80 -5.09 -12.81 7.24
N THR A 81 -4.22 -12.67 8.25
CA THR A 81 -4.58 -12.91 9.66
C THR A 81 -5.64 -11.93 10.15
N LEU A 82 -5.50 -10.63 9.85
CA LEU A 82 -6.50 -9.62 10.22
C LEU A 82 -7.86 -9.90 9.56
N ALA A 83 -7.88 -10.21 8.27
CA ALA A 83 -9.10 -10.59 7.55
C ALA A 83 -9.74 -11.85 8.16
N LYS A 84 -8.93 -12.83 8.56
CA LYS A 84 -9.40 -14.07 9.20
C LYS A 84 -10.03 -13.81 10.56
N LEU A 85 -9.42 -12.97 11.40
CA LEU A 85 -9.98 -12.59 12.70
C LEU A 85 -11.36 -11.93 12.55
N ILE A 86 -11.53 -11.06 11.56
CA ILE A 86 -12.84 -10.43 11.28
C ILE A 86 -13.84 -11.46 10.75
N SER A 87 -13.43 -12.31 9.82
CA SER A 87 -14.28 -13.36 9.26
C SER A 87 -14.80 -14.31 10.34
N ASP A 88 -13.96 -14.69 11.30
CA ASP A 88 -14.34 -15.57 12.41
C ASP A 88 -15.28 -14.88 13.39
N ASP A 89 -14.91 -13.70 13.90
CA ASP A 89 -15.66 -12.99 14.94
C ASP A 89 -17.04 -12.54 14.46
N TYR A 90 -17.16 -12.18 13.18
CA TYR A 90 -18.41 -11.70 12.58
C TYR A 90 -19.10 -12.73 11.70
N HIS A 91 -18.56 -13.94 11.63
CA HIS A 91 -19.11 -15.06 10.84
C HIS A 91 -19.32 -14.73 9.35
N VAL A 92 -18.40 -13.95 8.76
CA VAL A 92 -18.44 -13.57 7.35
C VAL A 92 -18.16 -14.80 6.49
N LYS A 93 -19.14 -15.18 5.67
CA LYS A 93 -19.03 -16.32 4.76
C LYS A 93 -18.70 -15.93 3.33
N GLU A 94 -19.08 -14.72 2.93
CA GLU A 94 -18.95 -14.23 1.57
C GLU A 94 -18.60 -12.74 1.59
N ALA A 95 -17.69 -12.32 0.72
CA ALA A 95 -17.35 -10.91 0.47
C ALA A 95 -17.17 -10.76 -1.04
N PHE A 96 -18.08 -10.01 -1.68
CA PHE A 96 -18.10 -9.83 -3.14
C PHE A 96 -17.15 -8.72 -3.58
N TYR A 97 -16.74 -8.76 -4.85
CA TYR A 97 -15.86 -7.77 -5.50
C TYR A 97 -14.41 -7.83 -5.03
N LEU A 98 -13.96 -8.97 -4.49
CA LEU A 98 -12.55 -9.16 -4.20
C LEU A 98 -11.77 -9.33 -5.51
N GLU A 99 -10.58 -8.75 -5.55
CA GLU A 99 -9.63 -9.09 -6.59
C GLU A 99 -9.23 -10.57 -6.52
N ASP A 100 -8.93 -11.18 -7.67
CA ASP A 100 -8.63 -12.60 -7.78
C ASP A 100 -7.42 -13.02 -6.91
N THR A 101 -6.37 -12.19 -6.84
CA THR A 101 -5.12 -12.54 -6.13
C THR A 101 -5.31 -12.61 -4.61
N PRO A 102 -5.83 -11.57 -3.92
CA PRO A 102 -6.07 -11.66 -2.48
C PRO A 102 -7.06 -12.77 -2.10
N ASN A 103 -8.12 -12.99 -2.90
CA ASN A 103 -9.08 -14.06 -2.67
C ASN A 103 -8.42 -15.45 -2.76
N TYR A 104 -7.53 -15.65 -3.76
CA TYR A 104 -6.74 -16.88 -3.88
C TYR A 104 -5.80 -17.10 -2.68
N LEU A 105 -5.09 -16.06 -2.24
CA LEU A 105 -4.17 -16.15 -1.10
C LEU A 105 -4.92 -16.53 0.19
N PHE A 106 -6.08 -15.93 0.41
CA PHE A 106 -6.92 -16.23 1.58
C PHE A 106 -7.46 -17.67 1.54
N TYR A 107 -7.93 -18.11 0.37
CA TYR A 107 -8.33 -19.51 0.17
C TYR A 107 -7.17 -20.48 0.39
N LYS A 108 -5.98 -20.18 -0.13
CA LYS A 108 -4.81 -21.05 0.02
C LYS A 108 -4.40 -21.20 1.50
N GLU A 109 -4.43 -20.11 2.26
CA GLU A 109 -4.01 -20.13 3.67
C GLU A 109 -5.05 -20.80 4.58
N TYR A 110 -6.35 -20.55 4.37
CA TYR A 110 -7.40 -20.94 5.33
C TYR A 110 -8.46 -21.91 4.78
N GLY A 111 -8.45 -22.20 3.48
CA GLY A 111 -9.46 -23.04 2.82
C GLY A 111 -10.84 -22.37 2.69
N ILE A 112 -10.92 -21.05 2.89
CA ILE A 112 -12.17 -20.28 2.85
C ILE A 112 -12.28 -19.52 1.53
N TYR A 113 -13.42 -19.66 0.87
CA TYR A 113 -13.69 -18.98 -0.39
C TYR A 113 -14.67 -17.82 -0.17
N LEU A 114 -14.13 -16.60 -0.09
CA LEU A 114 -14.88 -15.39 0.24
C LEU A 114 -15.69 -14.86 -0.95
N ASP A 115 -15.05 -14.69 -2.11
CA ASP A 115 -15.77 -14.31 -3.33
C ASP A 115 -15.97 -15.53 -4.22
N LYS A 116 -17.23 -15.99 -4.31
CA LYS A 116 -17.60 -17.15 -5.13
C LYS A 116 -17.69 -16.88 -6.62
N SER A 117 -17.73 -15.61 -7.01
CA SER A 117 -17.85 -15.18 -8.41
C SER A 117 -16.52 -15.24 -9.17
N CYS A 118 -15.39 -15.21 -8.45
CA CYS A 118 -14.08 -15.48 -9.03
C CYS A 118 -14.05 -16.91 -9.61
N SER A 119 -13.23 -17.15 -10.63
CA SER A 119 -12.89 -18.52 -11.05
C SER A 119 -11.37 -18.68 -11.02
N PHE A 120 -10.88 -19.54 -10.13
CA PHE A 120 -9.45 -19.86 -10.04
C PHE A 120 -8.91 -20.61 -11.27
N GLU A 121 -9.80 -21.04 -12.17
CA GLU A 121 -9.48 -21.86 -13.35
C GLU A 121 -8.82 -21.06 -14.49
N SER A 122 -8.80 -19.73 -14.42
CA SER A 122 -8.14 -18.93 -15.46
C SER A 122 -6.63 -18.90 -15.25
N LYS A 123 -5.86 -19.04 -16.36
CA LYS A 123 -4.38 -18.92 -16.43
C LYS A 123 -3.81 -17.55 -15.96
N LYS A 124 -4.56 -16.77 -15.17
CA LYS A 124 -4.27 -15.41 -14.72
C LYS A 124 -3.50 -15.34 -13.38
N PHE A 125 -3.42 -16.42 -12.60
CA PHE A 125 -2.62 -16.47 -11.37
C PHE A 125 -1.13 -16.62 -11.67
N ARG A 126 -0.54 -15.61 -12.33
CA ARG A 126 0.90 -15.56 -12.56
C ARG A 126 1.60 -15.46 -11.21
N ASN A 127 1.99 -16.62 -10.70
CA ASN A 127 2.88 -16.87 -9.57
C ASN A 127 2.64 -15.99 -8.31
N PRO A 128 1.56 -16.22 -7.55
CA PRO A 128 1.38 -15.65 -6.22
C PRO A 128 2.37 -16.22 -5.18
N GLU A 129 3.17 -17.22 -5.54
CA GLU A 129 4.14 -17.89 -4.66
C GLU A 129 5.56 -17.33 -4.82
N ILE A 130 5.72 -16.30 -5.66
CA ILE A 130 7.03 -15.74 -5.99
C ILE A 130 7.80 -15.25 -4.77
N LEU A 131 7.10 -14.78 -3.72
CA LEU A 131 7.73 -14.34 -2.48
C LEU A 131 8.37 -15.51 -1.72
N SER A 132 7.79 -16.70 -1.78
CA SER A 132 8.33 -17.90 -1.15
C SER A 132 9.37 -18.63 -2.02
N GLU A 133 9.21 -18.58 -3.34
CA GLU A 133 10.01 -19.37 -4.28
C GLU A 133 11.26 -18.65 -4.79
N ASN A 134 11.21 -17.33 -4.96
CA ASN A 134 12.30 -16.58 -5.59
C ASN A 134 13.26 -15.99 -4.54
N GLU A 135 14.42 -16.61 -4.40
CA GLU A 135 15.42 -16.21 -3.42
C GLU A 135 16.01 -14.81 -3.67
N ILE A 136 16.10 -14.38 -4.94
CA ILE A 136 16.56 -13.03 -5.30
C ILE A 136 15.54 -11.99 -4.80
N VAL A 137 14.25 -12.26 -5.03
CA VAL A 137 13.17 -11.39 -4.54
C VAL A 137 13.20 -11.30 -3.02
N ARG A 138 13.45 -12.41 -2.30
CA ARG A 138 13.61 -12.38 -0.83
C ARG A 138 14.82 -11.57 -0.39
N ALA A 139 15.97 -11.73 -1.04
CA ALA A 139 17.15 -10.95 -0.74
C ALA A 139 16.88 -9.45 -0.89
N ILE A 140 16.19 -9.03 -1.96
CA ILE A 140 15.74 -7.65 -2.14
C ILE A 140 14.71 -7.26 -1.06
N MET A 141 13.68 -8.07 -0.82
CA MET A 141 12.61 -7.78 0.14
C MET A 141 13.15 -7.45 1.54
N TYR A 142 14.20 -8.14 1.98
CA TYR A 142 14.83 -7.93 3.28
C TYR A 142 16.09 -7.05 3.23
N ASN A 143 16.38 -6.46 2.07
CA ASN A 143 17.58 -5.64 1.83
C ASN A 143 18.89 -6.37 2.20
N ASP A 144 18.94 -7.69 1.98
CA ASP A 144 20.13 -8.52 2.18
C ASP A 144 21.05 -8.40 0.96
N LYS A 145 21.90 -7.36 1.00
CA LYS A 145 22.84 -7.05 -0.08
C LYS A 145 23.84 -8.16 -0.33
N GLU A 146 24.36 -8.83 0.69
CA GLU A 146 25.40 -9.86 0.53
C GLU A 146 24.83 -11.09 -0.18
N LEU A 147 23.64 -11.54 0.24
CA LEU A 147 22.94 -12.62 -0.45
C LEU A 147 22.59 -12.21 -1.88
N PHE A 148 22.12 -10.97 -2.08
CA PHE A 148 21.81 -10.46 -3.41
C PHE A 148 23.03 -10.47 -4.35
N ILE A 149 24.20 -10.00 -3.88
CA ILE A 149 25.46 -10.03 -4.65
C ILE A 149 25.79 -11.46 -5.09
N SER A 150 25.67 -12.43 -4.18
CA SER A 150 25.96 -13.84 -4.49
C SER A 150 25.12 -14.40 -5.66
N PHE A 151 23.91 -13.88 -5.89
CA PHE A 151 23.10 -14.25 -7.05
C PHE A 151 23.59 -13.60 -8.34
N THR A 152 24.09 -12.37 -8.25
CA THR A 152 24.58 -11.62 -9.41
C THR A 152 25.91 -12.16 -9.96
N GLU A 153 26.64 -12.92 -9.14
CA GLU A 153 27.91 -13.56 -9.51
C GLU A 153 27.74 -14.96 -10.14
N LYS A 154 26.52 -15.52 -10.11
CA LYS A 154 26.24 -16.83 -10.71
C LYS A 154 26.29 -16.76 -12.24
N GLU A 155 26.86 -17.79 -12.85
CA GLU A 155 26.84 -17.94 -14.30
C GLU A 155 25.39 -17.95 -14.82
N GLY A 156 25.11 -17.13 -15.83
CA GLY A 156 23.77 -16.97 -16.40
C GLY A 156 22.85 -15.98 -15.68
N PHE A 157 23.34 -15.22 -14.69
CA PHE A 157 22.58 -14.10 -14.13
C PHE A 157 22.21 -13.09 -15.22
N ASN A 158 20.94 -12.71 -15.26
CA ASN A 158 20.41 -11.69 -16.16
C ASN A 158 20.00 -10.46 -15.34
N GLU A 159 20.72 -9.36 -15.51
CA GLU A 159 20.43 -8.07 -14.86
C GLU A 159 19.12 -7.43 -15.34
N ASP A 160 18.72 -7.72 -16.59
CA ASP A 160 17.48 -7.24 -17.21
C ASP A 160 16.30 -8.17 -16.94
N GLN A 161 16.46 -9.17 -16.05
CA GLN A 161 15.37 -10.07 -15.70
C GLN A 161 14.17 -9.30 -15.14
N ARG A 162 12.97 -9.76 -15.51
CA ARG A 162 11.71 -9.18 -15.07
C ARG A 162 10.89 -10.19 -14.30
N ILE A 163 10.34 -9.71 -13.19
CA ILE A 163 9.49 -10.47 -12.29
C ILE A 163 8.03 -10.13 -12.58
N ILE A 164 7.30 -11.11 -13.12
CA ILE A 164 5.87 -10.99 -13.40
C ILE A 164 5.11 -11.72 -12.30
N SER A 165 4.35 -10.98 -11.49
CA SER A 165 3.51 -11.56 -10.46
C SER A 165 2.31 -10.68 -10.15
N CYS A 166 1.13 -11.31 -10.03
CA CYS A 166 -0.10 -10.63 -9.67
C CYS A 166 -0.14 -10.10 -8.22
N LEU A 167 0.95 -10.25 -7.46
CA LEU A 167 1.13 -9.64 -6.14
C LEU A 167 1.57 -8.18 -6.16
N TYR A 168 1.91 -7.64 -7.34
CA TYR A 168 2.35 -6.25 -7.48
C TYR A 168 1.35 -5.46 -8.34
N PRO A 169 1.16 -4.16 -8.06
CA PRO A 169 0.29 -3.32 -8.88
C PRO A 169 0.84 -3.21 -10.30
N ASP A 170 -0.04 -3.32 -11.29
CA ASP A 170 0.25 -3.20 -12.74
C ASP A 170 1.50 -3.97 -13.25
N SER A 171 1.70 -5.21 -12.78
CA SER A 171 2.87 -6.01 -13.12
C SER A 171 2.85 -6.64 -14.53
N LYS A 172 2.01 -6.17 -15.47
CA LYS A 172 1.77 -6.87 -16.77
C LYS A 172 3.03 -7.02 -17.59
N LEU A 173 3.90 -6.01 -17.55
CA LEU A 173 5.21 -5.99 -18.23
C LEU A 173 6.34 -6.56 -17.36
N GLY A 174 6.07 -6.87 -16.10
CA GLY A 174 7.03 -7.36 -15.12
C GLY A 174 7.93 -6.27 -14.54
N LEU A 175 8.28 -6.40 -13.26
CA LEU A 175 9.16 -5.50 -12.53
C LEU A 175 10.62 -5.89 -12.72
N THR A 176 11.50 -4.92 -12.96
CA THR A 176 12.95 -5.15 -12.92
C THR A 176 13.42 -5.35 -11.48
N LEU A 177 14.65 -5.82 -11.30
CA LEU A 177 15.25 -5.91 -9.96
C LEU A 177 15.36 -4.53 -9.28
N LEU A 178 15.56 -3.46 -10.06
CA LEU A 178 15.62 -2.11 -9.52
C LEU A 178 14.23 -1.62 -9.07
N ASP A 179 13.18 -1.93 -9.83
CA ASP A 179 11.79 -1.63 -9.44
C ASP A 179 11.43 -2.34 -8.13
N LEU A 180 11.84 -3.61 -7.97
CA LEU A 180 11.65 -4.36 -6.73
C LEU A 180 12.43 -3.74 -5.56
N CYS A 181 13.65 -3.26 -5.79
CA CYS A 181 14.38 -2.55 -4.74
C CYS A 181 13.63 -1.28 -4.31
N CYS A 182 13.03 -0.56 -5.25
CA CYS A 182 12.20 0.60 -4.94
C CYS A 182 10.95 0.21 -4.15
N TYR A 183 10.21 -0.80 -4.61
CA TYR A 183 8.98 -1.29 -3.99
C TYR A 183 9.18 -1.73 -2.54
N TYR A 184 10.29 -2.43 -2.26
CA TYR A 184 10.61 -2.91 -0.92
C TYR A 184 11.40 -1.91 -0.07
N GLY A 185 11.87 -0.80 -0.64
CA GLY A 185 12.75 0.13 0.06
C GLY A 185 14.15 -0.44 0.34
N ALA A 186 14.63 -1.36 -0.51
CA ALA A 186 15.90 -2.08 -0.37
C ALA A 186 17.09 -1.24 -0.86
N VAL A 187 17.48 -0.26 -0.05
CA VAL A 187 18.46 0.78 -0.42
C VAL A 187 19.85 0.24 -0.76
N ASP A 188 20.28 -0.83 -0.10
CA ASP A 188 21.62 -1.38 -0.34
C ASP A 188 21.68 -2.18 -1.64
N CYS A 189 20.64 -2.97 -1.92
CA CYS A 189 20.48 -3.66 -3.21
C CYS A 189 20.29 -2.65 -4.35
N PHE A 190 19.51 -1.59 -4.13
CA PHE A 190 19.32 -0.49 -5.08
C PHE A 190 20.65 0.18 -5.47
N LYS A 191 21.44 0.59 -4.47
CA LYS A 191 22.77 1.20 -4.69
C LYS A 191 23.72 0.26 -5.42
N PHE A 192 23.68 -1.02 -5.10
CA PHE A 192 24.48 -2.03 -5.80
C PHE A 192 24.10 -2.12 -7.29
N LEU A 193 22.81 -2.24 -7.62
CA LEU A 193 22.35 -2.28 -9.02
C LEU A 193 22.77 -1.02 -9.79
N ARG A 194 22.60 0.16 -9.20
CA ARG A 194 23.00 1.45 -9.80
C ARG A 194 24.49 1.53 -10.05
N SER A 195 25.32 1.10 -9.09
CA SER A 195 26.78 1.21 -9.20
C SER A 195 27.41 0.13 -10.09
N LYS A 196 26.93 -1.12 -10.01
CA LYS A 196 27.52 -2.26 -10.71
C LYS A 196 27.04 -2.39 -12.15
N PHE A 197 25.74 -2.21 -12.38
CA PHE A 197 25.08 -2.47 -13.66
C PHE A 197 24.59 -1.19 -14.34
N ASN A 198 24.73 -0.03 -13.70
CA ASN A 198 24.19 1.24 -14.20
C ASN A 198 22.68 1.16 -14.52
N SER A 199 21.95 0.35 -13.74
CA SER A 199 20.52 0.09 -13.97
C SER A 199 19.73 1.39 -14.05
N LYS A 200 18.98 1.61 -15.13
CA LYS A 200 18.28 2.88 -15.38
C LYS A 200 17.14 3.10 -14.39
N ILE A 201 17.08 4.30 -13.80
CA ILE A 201 15.92 4.75 -13.03
C ILE A 201 14.79 5.14 -14.00
N THR A 202 13.69 4.41 -13.93
CA THR A 202 12.46 4.63 -14.71
C THR A 202 11.41 5.36 -13.88
N LEU A 203 10.32 5.77 -14.52
CA LEU A 203 9.15 6.29 -13.82
C LEU A 203 8.53 5.22 -12.89
N ASP A 204 8.53 3.94 -13.30
CA ASP A 204 8.10 2.83 -12.44
C ASP A 204 8.94 2.73 -11.16
N CYS A 205 10.26 2.99 -11.22
CA CYS A 205 11.10 3.08 -10.03
C CYS A 205 10.61 4.19 -9.08
N LEU A 206 10.22 5.36 -9.61
CA LEU A 206 9.70 6.46 -8.80
C LEU A 206 8.39 6.05 -8.12
N HIS A 207 7.42 5.52 -8.86
CA HIS A 207 6.14 5.04 -8.32
C HIS A 207 6.36 4.00 -7.20
N ASN A 208 7.22 3.01 -7.47
CA ASN A 208 7.56 1.98 -6.51
C ASN A 208 8.34 2.54 -5.31
N SER A 209 9.10 3.63 -5.46
CA SER A 209 9.83 4.24 -4.34
C SER A 209 8.91 4.87 -3.31
N PHE A 210 7.78 5.47 -3.73
CA PHE A 210 6.73 5.93 -2.82
C PHE A 210 6.05 4.75 -2.11
N LEU A 211 5.88 3.61 -2.81
CA LEU A 211 5.44 2.38 -2.15
C LEU A 211 6.43 1.97 -1.06
N GLY A 212 7.72 1.82 -1.37
CA GLY A 212 8.73 1.40 -0.40
C GLY A 212 8.95 2.38 0.75
N GLY A 213 8.73 3.68 0.51
CA GLY A 213 8.82 4.73 1.53
C GLY A 213 10.25 4.99 2.01
N ASN A 214 11.27 4.51 1.30
CA ASN A 214 12.67 4.75 1.64
C ASN A 214 13.10 6.12 1.08
N GLN A 215 13.35 7.08 1.97
CA GLN A 215 13.66 8.47 1.60
C GLN A 215 14.87 8.61 0.69
N GLU A 216 15.89 7.76 0.84
CA GLU A 216 17.10 7.82 0.01
C GLU A 216 16.80 7.37 -1.42
N ILE A 217 16.04 6.28 -1.59
CA ILE A 217 15.60 5.83 -2.92
C ILE A 217 14.70 6.88 -3.57
N ILE A 218 13.70 7.40 -2.84
CA ILE A 218 12.79 8.43 -3.36
C ILE A 218 13.60 9.64 -3.85
N SER A 219 14.51 10.16 -3.01
CA SER A 219 15.35 11.31 -3.35
C SER A 219 16.24 11.06 -4.57
N GLU A 220 16.73 9.83 -4.74
CA GLU A 220 17.51 9.46 -5.93
C GLU A 220 16.62 9.39 -7.17
N CYS A 221 15.43 8.78 -7.08
CA CYS A 221 14.49 8.69 -8.19
C CYS A 221 14.04 10.07 -8.70
N LEU A 222 13.76 11.00 -7.79
CA LEU A 222 13.35 12.38 -8.10
C LEU A 222 14.41 13.22 -8.82
N LYS A 223 15.69 12.79 -8.84
CA LYS A 223 16.73 13.45 -9.66
C LYS A 223 16.57 13.17 -11.16
N TYR A 224 15.84 12.11 -11.51
CA TYR A 224 15.74 11.62 -12.89
C TYR A 224 14.30 11.62 -13.42
N GLN A 225 13.31 11.64 -12.53
CA GLN A 225 11.89 11.50 -12.86
C GLN A 225 11.06 12.52 -12.10
N GLU A 226 9.93 12.92 -12.67
CA GLU A 226 8.95 13.81 -12.03
C GLU A 226 7.72 13.01 -11.59
N PRO A 227 7.21 13.24 -10.36
CA PRO A 227 5.97 12.64 -9.90
C PRO A 227 4.77 13.01 -10.77
N ASN A 228 3.77 12.13 -10.79
CA ASN A 228 2.48 12.37 -11.45
C ASN A 228 1.30 11.89 -10.58
N ASN A 229 0.10 11.92 -11.16
CA ASN A 229 -1.12 11.55 -10.42
C ASN A 229 -1.10 10.12 -9.87
N LEU A 230 -0.33 9.20 -10.44
CA LEU A 230 -0.17 7.86 -9.88
C LEU A 230 0.62 7.88 -8.56
N ASP A 231 1.65 8.74 -8.42
CA ASP A 231 2.34 8.94 -7.15
C ASP A 231 1.40 9.52 -6.08
N MET A 232 0.52 10.45 -6.47
CA MET A 232 -0.50 11.00 -5.57
C MET A 232 -1.47 9.91 -5.12
N ARG A 233 -1.99 9.10 -6.06
CA ARG A 233 -2.86 7.97 -5.73
C ARG A 233 -2.17 6.97 -4.81
N ILE A 234 -0.89 6.66 -5.04
CA ILE A 234 -0.09 5.80 -4.15
C ILE A 234 0.00 6.40 -2.74
N ALA A 235 0.26 7.70 -2.62
CA ALA A 235 0.31 8.37 -1.31
C ALA A 235 -1.03 8.30 -0.56
N ILE A 236 -2.15 8.41 -1.29
CA ILE A 236 -3.52 8.26 -0.77
C ILE A 236 -3.76 6.82 -0.31
N ILE A 237 -3.45 5.82 -1.13
CA ILE A 237 -3.61 4.38 -0.79
C ILE A 237 -2.86 4.04 0.49
N LEU A 238 -1.66 4.59 0.66
CA LEU A 238 -0.79 4.31 1.81
C LEU A 238 -1.13 5.11 3.07
N HIS A 239 -2.12 6.00 3.00
CA HIS A 239 -2.46 6.92 4.08
C HIS A 239 -1.21 7.67 4.59
N ASN A 240 -0.36 8.13 3.67
CA ASN A 240 0.85 8.88 3.99
C ASN A 240 0.66 10.36 3.68
N ILE A 241 0.20 11.11 4.69
CA ILE A 241 -0.11 12.53 4.54
C ILE A 241 1.11 13.39 4.23
N ASP A 242 2.31 12.98 4.67
CA ASP A 242 3.55 13.68 4.34
C ASP A 242 3.83 13.58 2.83
N PHE A 243 3.57 12.42 2.22
CA PHE A 243 3.70 12.28 0.76
C PHE A 243 2.62 13.04 0.01
N VAL A 244 1.36 13.01 0.47
CA VAL A 244 0.28 13.79 -0.15
C VAL A 244 0.60 15.29 -0.14
N THR A 245 1.00 15.81 1.02
CA THR A 245 1.34 17.23 1.16
C THR A 245 2.59 17.62 0.39
N PHE A 246 3.62 16.77 0.37
CA PHE A 246 4.81 16.96 -0.46
C PHE A 246 4.47 17.06 -1.95
N LEU A 247 3.73 16.08 -2.49
CA LEU A 247 3.36 16.02 -3.90
C LEU A 247 2.46 17.20 -4.31
N MET A 248 1.56 17.59 -3.42
CA MET A 248 0.68 18.72 -3.64
C MET A 248 1.43 20.06 -3.63
N ASN A 249 2.29 20.30 -2.64
CA ASN A 249 2.95 21.60 -2.47
C ASN A 249 4.15 21.79 -3.41
N GLU A 250 4.96 20.75 -3.62
CA GLU A 250 6.20 20.85 -4.41
C GLU A 250 5.95 20.61 -5.91
N TYR A 251 4.92 19.83 -6.26
CA TYR A 251 4.62 19.47 -7.65
C TYR A 251 3.24 19.93 -8.13
N ASN A 252 2.45 20.62 -7.30
CA ASN A 252 1.10 21.10 -7.64
C ASN A 252 0.16 19.99 -8.12
N LEU A 253 0.35 18.76 -7.64
CA LEU A 253 -0.54 17.64 -7.98
C LEU A 253 -1.85 17.76 -7.19
N SER A 254 -2.98 17.56 -7.89
CA SER A 254 -4.31 17.60 -7.27
C SER A 254 -4.62 16.29 -6.56
N ILE A 255 -5.25 16.38 -5.38
CA ILE A 255 -5.85 15.23 -4.70
C ILE A 255 -7.14 14.85 -5.44
N ASP A 256 -7.26 13.59 -5.85
CA ASP A 256 -8.49 13.04 -6.40
C ASP A 256 -9.40 12.55 -5.24
N LEU A 257 -10.59 13.14 -5.14
CA LEU A 257 -11.56 12.78 -4.10
C LEU A 257 -12.13 11.36 -4.29
N SER A 258 -12.15 10.84 -5.52
CA SER A 258 -12.57 9.48 -5.79
C SER A 258 -11.58 8.45 -5.22
N ASP A 259 -10.27 8.70 -5.36
CA ASP A 259 -9.23 7.89 -4.72
C ASP A 259 -9.34 7.98 -3.17
N CYS A 260 -9.63 9.17 -2.63
CA CYS A 260 -9.80 9.32 -1.18
C CYS A 260 -10.99 8.50 -0.65
N ALA A 261 -12.11 8.49 -1.39
CA ALA A 261 -13.29 7.70 -1.03
C ALA A 261 -13.05 6.19 -1.21
N GLU A 262 -12.45 5.78 -2.33
CA GLU A 262 -12.13 4.37 -2.63
C GLU A 262 -11.25 3.73 -1.56
N TYR A 263 -10.25 4.47 -1.06
CA TYR A 263 -9.30 3.96 -0.06
C TYR A 263 -9.58 4.44 1.37
N ASN A 264 -10.78 4.98 1.64
CA ASN A 264 -11.20 5.49 2.94
C ASN A 264 -10.20 6.48 3.58
N ASN A 265 -9.45 7.24 2.77
CA ASN A 265 -8.45 8.20 3.23
C ASN A 265 -9.09 9.57 3.51
N LEU A 266 -9.80 9.63 4.63
CA LEU A 266 -10.45 10.84 5.10
C LEU A 266 -9.43 11.95 5.43
N GLU A 267 -8.20 11.62 5.85
CA GLU A 267 -7.20 12.64 6.15
C GLU A 267 -6.81 13.46 4.90
N SER A 268 -6.56 12.81 3.77
CA SER A 268 -6.25 13.47 2.50
C SER A 268 -7.46 14.22 1.95
N PHE A 269 -8.66 13.67 2.12
CA PHE A 269 -9.91 14.36 1.81
C PHE A 269 -10.02 15.68 2.59
N LEU A 270 -9.72 15.66 3.89
CA LEU A 270 -9.76 16.86 4.73
C LEU A 270 -8.70 17.89 4.32
N VAL A 271 -7.52 17.47 3.85
CA VAL A 271 -6.52 18.37 3.26
C VAL A 271 -7.07 19.06 2.02
N TYR A 272 -7.69 18.30 1.09
CA TYR A 272 -8.32 18.89 -0.09
C TYR A 272 -9.40 19.91 0.28
N PHE A 273 -10.24 19.57 1.26
CA PHE A 273 -11.32 20.44 1.72
C PHE A 273 -10.79 21.74 2.33
N ASP A 274 -9.77 21.68 3.18
CA ASP A 274 -9.17 22.84 3.83
C ASP A 274 -8.53 23.80 2.82
N GLN A 275 -7.89 23.27 1.78
CA GLN A 275 -7.24 24.07 0.76
C GLN A 275 -8.18 24.68 -0.28
N THR A 276 -9.20 23.93 -0.72
CA THR A 276 -10.07 24.37 -1.82
C THR A 276 -11.35 25.04 -1.33
N ASN A 277 -11.81 24.71 -0.12
CA ASN A 277 -13.10 25.11 0.44
C ASN A 277 -14.30 24.82 -0.50
N LYS A 278 -14.16 23.85 -1.42
CA LYS A 278 -15.17 23.45 -2.41
C LYS A 278 -16.13 22.41 -1.83
N ILE A 279 -17.10 22.89 -1.05
CA ILE A 279 -18.09 22.05 -0.37
C ILE A 279 -18.87 21.16 -1.35
N ASP A 280 -19.30 21.70 -2.50
CA ASP A 280 -20.13 20.97 -3.48
C ASP A 280 -19.41 19.78 -4.11
N GLU A 281 -18.09 19.85 -4.28
CA GLU A 281 -17.30 18.72 -4.77
C GLU A 281 -17.11 17.67 -3.68
N CYS A 282 -16.85 18.11 -2.44
CA CYS A 282 -16.71 17.21 -1.29
C CYS A 282 -18.01 16.45 -0.99
N PHE A 283 -19.16 17.11 -1.07
CA PHE A 283 -20.46 16.51 -0.75
C PHE A 283 -20.81 15.30 -1.65
N LYS A 284 -20.28 15.26 -2.88
CA LYS A 284 -20.48 14.13 -3.80
C LYS A 284 -19.78 12.84 -3.34
N TRP A 285 -18.77 12.98 -2.50
CA TRP A 285 -17.85 11.91 -2.10
C TRP A 285 -17.84 11.68 -0.58
N SER A 286 -18.68 12.39 0.19
CA SER A 286 -18.74 12.32 1.66
C SER A 286 -19.79 11.35 2.21
N ALA A 287 -20.28 10.43 1.37
CA ALA A 287 -21.34 9.48 1.70
C ALA A 287 -20.81 8.25 2.45
#